data_AF-A0A1Q5P6S3-F1
#
_entry.id   AF-A0A1Q5P6S3-F1
#
_cell.length_a   1.000
_cell.length_b   1.000
_cell.length_c   1.000
_cell.angle_alpha   90.00
_cell.angle_beta   90.00
_cell.angle_gamma   90.00
#
_symmetry.space_group_name_H-M   'P 1'
#
loop_
_entity.id
_entity.type
_entity.pdbx_description
1 polymer ?
#
loop_
_entity_poly.entity_id
_entity_poly.type
_entity_poly.pdbx_seq_one_letter_code
_entity_poly.pdbx_strand_id
1 'polypeptide(L)'
;MGLFFKKKRVESHLPSFTEKDVKLSISKGTDLDRQIQMINLTKQDLLLLKSLKPEIEKQIVTIIDSFYELIAKKGNLVSIIEKHSSIERLKKTLTLHIQELFDGIIDDSFLQKRLTIAHVHVQIGLEPKWYLAAFQDLLSSFIATISNLQMSHTEQAKLINAVTKILSLEQQIVLEAYREHEQELKQKLNLRKKEILTDKVYTIAQELGVISEETRDSLHMLSLESKSILNTAKDGLILADQSSESSHFGQQQLSIQGEKLADIQHAVHDIQSFSVELNSISVDITDVINIVGKIADQTNLLAINASIEAARVGDHGKGFAVVAEEIRKLSDQTKTSATNVSTHITKTNELIINVTHSIKNVNDLVTSSRNTMNVTADEMNSLLSLIDNTKSKNHAIELSLQKLFSIISEIETASNEVAQSVITLNHFTEEYLREESLSPLL
;
A
#
# COMPACT_ATOMS: atom_id res chain seq x y z
N MET A 1 -52.76 -82.05 -69.33
CA MET A 1 -51.58 -81.26 -69.76
C MET A 1 -50.96 -80.64 -68.53
N GLY A 2 -49.84 -81.20 -68.08
CA GLY A 2 -49.03 -80.59 -67.03
C GLY A 2 -48.18 -79.46 -67.59
N LEU A 3 -47.87 -78.48 -66.73
CA LEU A 3 -46.63 -77.70 -66.77
C LEU A 3 -46.42 -77.10 -65.38
N PHE A 4 -45.86 -77.94 -64.49
CA PHE A 4 -45.20 -77.52 -63.27
C PHE A 4 -43.96 -76.72 -63.64
N PHE A 5 -43.98 -75.39 -63.49
CA PHE A 5 -42.74 -74.62 -63.41
C PHE A 5 -42.14 -74.80 -62.01
N LYS A 6 -41.27 -75.80 -61.86
CA LYS A 6 -40.30 -75.84 -60.74
C LYS A 6 -39.42 -74.58 -60.86
N LYS A 7 -39.61 -73.62 -59.95
CA LYS A 7 -38.61 -72.57 -59.68
C LYS A 7 -37.31 -73.29 -59.31
N LYS A 8 -36.32 -73.26 -60.21
CA LYS A 8 -34.96 -73.75 -59.94
C LYS A 8 -34.43 -72.91 -58.77
N ARG A 9 -34.23 -73.54 -57.61
CA ARG A 9 -33.52 -72.95 -56.48
C ARG A 9 -32.11 -72.68 -56.98
N VAL A 10 -31.71 -71.42 -57.07
CA VAL A 10 -30.30 -71.06 -57.29
C VAL A 10 -29.61 -71.38 -55.97
N GLU A 11 -28.96 -72.54 -55.87
CA GLU A 11 -28.17 -72.90 -54.70
C GLU A 11 -26.93 -72.00 -54.66
N SER A 12 -26.84 -71.17 -53.61
CA SER A 12 -25.66 -70.34 -53.40
C SER A 12 -24.43 -71.24 -53.20
N HIS A 13 -23.33 -70.91 -53.88
CA HIS A 13 -22.07 -71.68 -53.81
C HIS A 13 -21.22 -71.33 -52.58
N LEU A 14 -21.81 -70.68 -51.56
CA LEU A 14 -21.09 -70.38 -50.33
C LEU A 14 -20.92 -71.66 -49.50
N PRO A 15 -19.76 -71.87 -48.84
CA PRO A 15 -19.58 -73.02 -47.97
C PRO A 15 -20.60 -73.03 -46.84
N SER A 16 -21.13 -74.22 -46.54
CA SER A 16 -22.02 -74.43 -45.39
C SER A 16 -21.19 -74.75 -44.15
N PHE A 17 -21.51 -74.06 -43.05
CA PHE A 17 -20.89 -74.25 -41.75
C PHE A 17 -21.95 -74.58 -40.71
N THR A 18 -21.53 -75.21 -39.61
CA THR A 18 -22.40 -75.58 -38.48
C THR A 18 -22.11 -74.69 -37.27
N GLU A 19 -22.99 -74.67 -36.26
CA GLU A 19 -22.76 -73.87 -35.04
C GLU A 19 -21.45 -74.18 -34.30
N LYS A 20 -20.80 -75.32 -34.58
CA LYS A 20 -19.48 -75.68 -34.03
C LYS A 20 -18.33 -74.88 -34.65
N ASP A 21 -18.56 -74.29 -35.82
CA ASP A 21 -17.56 -73.55 -36.58
C ASP A 21 -17.52 -72.07 -36.20
N VAL A 22 -18.44 -71.58 -35.37
CA VAL A 22 -18.52 -70.19 -34.93
C VAL A 22 -18.51 -70.09 -33.41
N LYS A 23 -18.01 -68.98 -32.89
CA LYS A 23 -17.91 -68.74 -31.45
C LYS A 23 -18.35 -67.32 -31.13
N LEU A 24 -19.33 -67.18 -30.24
CA LEU A 24 -19.71 -65.93 -29.62
C LEU A 24 -19.56 -66.12 -28.12
N SER A 25 -18.45 -65.65 -27.56
CA SER A 25 -18.01 -65.93 -26.19
C SER A 25 -17.47 -64.66 -25.56
N ILE A 26 -18.38 -63.82 -25.08
CA ILE A 26 -18.05 -62.60 -24.35
C ILE A 26 -18.59 -62.69 -22.91
N SER A 27 -17.97 -61.94 -22.01
CA SER A 27 -18.38 -61.89 -20.60
C SER A 27 -19.81 -61.34 -20.45
N LYS A 28 -20.71 -62.15 -19.89
CA LYS A 28 -22.11 -61.76 -19.68
C LYS A 28 -22.25 -60.59 -18.72
N GLY A 29 -23.22 -59.71 -18.98
CA GLY A 29 -23.51 -58.56 -18.12
C GLY A 29 -22.55 -57.36 -18.27
N THR A 30 -21.58 -57.45 -19.17
CA THR A 30 -20.72 -56.31 -19.57
C THR A 30 -21.46 -55.36 -20.51
N ASP A 31 -20.95 -54.15 -20.69
CA ASP A 31 -21.49 -53.22 -21.70
C ASP A 31 -21.39 -53.79 -23.12
N LEU A 32 -20.32 -54.52 -23.43
CA LEU A 32 -20.17 -55.20 -24.71
C LEU A 32 -21.26 -56.25 -24.94
N ASP A 33 -21.67 -57.00 -23.90
CA ASP A 33 -22.80 -57.93 -23.98
C ASP A 33 -24.11 -57.21 -24.30
N ARG A 34 -24.35 -56.05 -23.66
CA ARG A 34 -25.52 -55.20 -23.96
C ARG A 34 -25.48 -54.65 -25.38
N GLN A 35 -24.31 -54.21 -25.85
CA GLN A 35 -24.11 -53.72 -27.23
C GLN A 35 -24.40 -54.81 -28.27
N ILE A 36 -23.86 -56.03 -28.08
CA ILE A 36 -24.11 -57.18 -28.96
C ILE A 36 -25.59 -57.56 -28.99
N GLN A 37 -26.26 -57.55 -27.84
CA GLN A 37 -27.70 -57.78 -27.75
C GLN A 37 -28.51 -56.68 -28.46
N MET A 38 -28.12 -55.41 -28.32
CA MET A 38 -28.80 -54.26 -28.92
C MET A 38 -28.71 -54.28 -30.46
N ILE A 39 -27.55 -54.61 -31.04
CA ILE A 39 -27.41 -54.77 -32.49
C ILE A 39 -27.94 -56.12 -33.00
N ASN A 40 -28.41 -56.99 -32.10
CA ASN A 40 -28.90 -58.33 -32.39
C ASN A 40 -27.90 -59.16 -33.20
N LEU A 41 -26.63 -59.16 -32.82
CA LEU A 41 -25.59 -59.97 -33.45
C LEU A 41 -25.60 -61.38 -32.86
N THR A 42 -26.00 -62.35 -33.67
CA THR A 42 -26.24 -63.74 -33.25
C THR A 42 -25.21 -64.70 -33.84
N LYS A 43 -25.15 -65.93 -33.33
CA LYS A 43 -24.35 -67.00 -33.95
C LYS A 43 -24.73 -67.26 -35.42
N GLN A 44 -25.99 -67.02 -35.80
CA GLN A 44 -26.43 -67.14 -37.19
C GLN A 44 -25.78 -66.08 -38.08
N ASP A 45 -25.61 -64.85 -37.57
CA ASP A 45 -24.88 -63.81 -38.29
C ASP A 45 -23.40 -64.18 -38.43
N LEU A 46 -22.78 -64.78 -37.40
CA LEU A 46 -21.40 -65.27 -37.48
C LEU A 46 -21.22 -66.39 -38.51
N LEU A 47 -22.22 -67.28 -38.67
CA LEU A 47 -22.20 -68.31 -39.71
C LEU A 47 -22.26 -67.70 -41.11
N LEU A 48 -23.06 -66.64 -41.29
CA LEU A 48 -23.15 -65.90 -42.53
C LEU A 48 -21.85 -65.16 -42.87
N LEU A 49 -21.20 -64.56 -41.86
CA LEU A 49 -19.89 -63.92 -42.05
C LEU A 49 -18.82 -64.96 -42.43
N LYS A 50 -18.82 -66.12 -41.75
CA LYS A 50 -17.89 -67.22 -42.05
C LYS A 50 -18.09 -67.82 -43.43
N SER A 51 -19.33 -67.97 -43.89
CA SER A 51 -19.63 -68.43 -45.24
C SER A 51 -19.24 -67.43 -46.32
N LEU A 52 -19.28 -66.13 -46.01
CA LEU A 52 -18.87 -65.06 -46.91
C LEU A 52 -17.34 -64.91 -47.02
N LYS A 53 -16.59 -65.35 -46.00
CA LYS A 53 -15.13 -65.18 -45.91
C LYS A 53 -14.36 -65.52 -47.20
N PRO A 54 -14.56 -66.68 -47.86
CA PRO A 54 -13.76 -67.01 -49.05
C PRO A 54 -14.00 -66.06 -50.23
N GLU A 55 -15.19 -65.48 -50.35
CA GLU A 55 -15.48 -64.49 -51.40
C GLU A 55 -14.86 -63.12 -51.07
N ILE A 56 -14.82 -62.74 -49.79
CA ILE A 56 -14.07 -61.56 -49.34
C ILE A 56 -12.57 -61.76 -49.58
N GLU A 57 -12.02 -62.93 -49.28
CA GLU A 57 -10.59 -63.23 -49.50
C GLU A 57 -10.20 -63.18 -50.98
N LYS A 58 -11.10 -63.60 -51.90
CA LYS A 58 -10.88 -63.43 -53.34
C LYS A 58 -10.81 -61.98 -53.78
N GLN A 59 -11.55 -61.08 -53.12
CA GLN A 59 -11.64 -59.65 -53.47
C GLN A 59 -10.80 -58.74 -52.55
N ILE A 60 -10.07 -59.31 -51.59
CA ILE A 60 -9.44 -58.56 -50.51
C ILE A 60 -8.42 -57.52 -50.99
N VAL A 61 -7.69 -57.82 -52.06
CA VAL A 61 -6.73 -56.89 -52.67
C VAL A 61 -7.46 -55.67 -53.23
N THR A 62 -8.54 -55.87 -53.99
CA THR A 62 -9.35 -54.78 -54.56
C THR A 62 -10.02 -53.94 -53.49
N ILE A 63 -10.54 -54.57 -52.42
CA ILE A 63 -11.17 -53.87 -51.28
C ILE A 63 -10.16 -52.95 -50.60
N ILE A 64 -8.95 -53.46 -50.35
CA ILE A 64 -7.90 -52.72 -49.64
C ILE A 64 -7.28 -51.62 -50.52
N ASP A 65 -7.10 -51.88 -51.81
CA ASP A 65 -6.60 -50.86 -52.74
C ASP A 65 -7.59 -49.70 -52.85
N SER A 66 -8.90 -49.99 -52.98
CA SER A 66 -9.96 -48.97 -52.95
C SER A 66 -9.93 -48.14 -51.65
N PHE A 67 -9.78 -48.81 -50.50
CA PHE A 67 -9.72 -48.16 -49.20
C PHE A 67 -8.55 -47.16 -49.10
N TYR A 68 -7.34 -47.57 -49.51
CA TYR A 68 -6.19 -46.68 -49.45
C TYR A 68 -6.17 -45.64 -50.58
N GLU A 69 -6.79 -45.89 -51.74
CA GLU A 69 -7.00 -44.87 -52.77
C GLU A 69 -7.91 -43.73 -52.27
N LEU A 70 -8.94 -44.05 -51.49
CA LEU A 70 -9.80 -43.04 -50.88
C LEU A 70 -9.04 -42.23 -49.82
N ILE A 71 -8.23 -42.88 -48.99
CA ILE A 71 -7.39 -42.21 -47.99
C ILE A 71 -6.31 -41.34 -48.67
N ALA A 72 -5.71 -41.80 -49.77
CA ALA A 72 -4.70 -41.07 -50.52
C ALA A 72 -5.21 -39.72 -51.07
N LYS A 73 -6.52 -39.58 -51.26
CA LYS A 73 -7.16 -38.31 -51.67
C LYS A 73 -7.24 -37.27 -50.54
N LYS A 74 -6.85 -37.63 -49.30
CA LYS A 74 -6.89 -36.75 -48.12
C LYS A 74 -5.49 -36.53 -47.55
N GLY A 75 -4.88 -35.40 -47.90
CA GLY A 75 -3.49 -35.09 -47.53
C GLY A 75 -3.20 -35.14 -46.02
N ASN A 76 -4.17 -34.80 -45.17
CA ASN A 76 -4.03 -34.90 -43.71
C ASN A 76 -3.93 -36.35 -43.22
N LEU A 77 -4.68 -37.28 -43.80
CA LEU A 77 -4.63 -38.70 -43.43
C LEU A 77 -3.36 -39.37 -43.96
N VAL A 78 -2.92 -38.99 -45.16
CA VAL A 78 -1.64 -39.44 -45.74
C VAL A 78 -0.47 -39.03 -44.85
N SER A 79 -0.45 -37.79 -44.37
CA SER A 79 0.61 -37.31 -43.47
C SER A 79 0.68 -38.10 -42.15
N ILE A 80 -0.47 -38.45 -41.56
CA ILE A 80 -0.52 -39.33 -40.37
C ILE A 80 0.08 -40.69 -40.69
N ILE A 81 -0.28 -41.27 -41.84
CA ILE A 81 0.24 -42.57 -42.27
C ILE A 81 1.75 -42.51 -42.47
N GLU A 82 2.27 -41.55 -43.23
CA GLU A 82 3.71 -41.41 -43.52
C GLU A 82 4.55 -41.16 -42.27
N LYS A 83 3.98 -40.47 -41.27
CA LYS A 83 4.64 -40.21 -39.99
C LYS A 83 4.82 -41.48 -39.14
N HIS A 84 3.87 -42.41 -39.20
CA HIS A 84 3.83 -43.57 -38.30
C HIS A 84 4.03 -44.92 -39.01
N SER A 85 3.91 -44.98 -40.34
CA SER A 85 3.89 -46.20 -41.15
C SER A 85 4.05 -45.94 -42.65
N SER A 86 3.68 -46.93 -43.47
CA SER A 86 3.53 -46.80 -44.92
C SER A 86 2.26 -47.50 -45.38
N ILE A 87 1.67 -47.05 -46.49
CA ILE A 87 0.47 -47.68 -47.08
C ILE A 87 0.71 -49.17 -47.30
N GLU A 88 1.83 -49.57 -47.91
CA GLU A 88 2.17 -50.97 -48.17
C GLU A 88 2.19 -51.86 -46.90
N ARG A 89 2.68 -51.31 -45.78
CA ARG A 89 2.68 -52.03 -44.51
C ARG A 89 1.27 -52.10 -43.91
N LEU A 90 0.52 -51.00 -43.97
CA LEU A 90 -0.83 -50.94 -43.42
C LEU A 90 -1.82 -51.80 -44.22
N LYS A 91 -1.65 -51.93 -45.54
CA LYS A 91 -2.40 -52.87 -46.38
C LYS A 91 -2.37 -54.28 -45.81
N LYS A 92 -1.18 -54.78 -45.43
CA LYS A 92 -1.02 -56.12 -44.83
C LYS A 92 -1.76 -56.28 -43.50
N THR A 93 -1.69 -55.27 -42.63
CA THR A 93 -2.37 -55.32 -41.33
C THR A 93 -3.89 -55.19 -41.49
N LEU A 94 -4.36 -54.39 -42.44
CA LEU A 94 -5.79 -54.26 -42.74
C LEU A 94 -6.34 -55.53 -43.41
N THR A 95 -5.55 -56.21 -44.25
CA THR A 95 -5.89 -57.56 -44.78
C THR A 95 -6.23 -58.50 -43.66
N LEU A 96 -5.33 -58.65 -42.68
CA LEU A 96 -5.54 -59.53 -41.54
C LEU A 96 -6.76 -59.09 -40.71
N HIS A 97 -6.89 -57.79 -40.43
CA HIS A 97 -8.01 -57.25 -39.66
C HIS A 97 -9.36 -57.55 -40.33
N ILE A 98 -9.48 -57.30 -41.64
CA ILE A 98 -10.70 -57.61 -42.41
C ILE A 98 -10.98 -59.11 -42.39
N GLN A 99 -9.99 -59.96 -42.65
CA GLN A 99 -10.18 -61.42 -42.62
C GLN A 99 -10.73 -61.90 -41.27
N GLU A 100 -10.24 -61.34 -40.16
CA GLU A 100 -10.70 -61.68 -38.82
C GLU A 100 -12.17 -61.29 -38.57
N LEU A 101 -12.71 -60.27 -39.23
CA LEU A 101 -14.14 -59.92 -39.13
C LEU A 101 -15.06 -61.03 -39.65
N PHE A 102 -14.56 -61.83 -40.59
CA PHE A 102 -15.29 -62.91 -41.24
C PHE A 102 -14.92 -64.29 -40.69
N ASP A 103 -14.15 -64.40 -39.60
CA ASP A 103 -13.80 -65.70 -38.99
C ASP A 103 -14.98 -66.40 -38.32
N GLY A 104 -16.02 -65.64 -37.98
CA GLY A 104 -17.16 -66.09 -37.19
C GLY A 104 -16.81 -66.34 -35.72
N ILE A 105 -15.74 -65.72 -35.22
CA ILE A 105 -15.24 -65.86 -33.84
C ILE A 105 -15.20 -64.47 -33.19
N ILE A 106 -16.00 -64.28 -32.15
CA ILE A 106 -15.98 -63.12 -31.25
C ILE A 106 -15.74 -63.63 -29.84
N ASP A 107 -14.55 -63.39 -29.32
CA ASP A 107 -14.14 -63.69 -27.95
C ASP A 107 -13.20 -62.61 -27.38
N ASP A 108 -12.68 -62.80 -26.17
CA ASP A 108 -11.80 -61.82 -25.54
C ASP A 108 -10.53 -61.54 -26.37
N SER A 109 -10.02 -62.53 -27.12
CA SER A 109 -8.88 -62.31 -28.02
C SER A 109 -9.26 -61.45 -29.22
N PHE A 110 -10.47 -61.62 -29.77
CA PHE A 110 -11.01 -60.71 -30.78
C PHE A 110 -11.01 -59.29 -30.22
N LEU A 111 -11.64 -59.09 -29.05
CA LEU A 111 -11.79 -57.77 -28.42
C LEU A 111 -10.46 -57.08 -28.14
N GLN A 112 -9.50 -57.78 -27.52
CA GLN A 112 -8.20 -57.21 -27.16
C GLN A 112 -7.43 -56.68 -28.38
N LYS A 113 -7.51 -57.37 -29.52
CA LYS A 113 -6.92 -56.89 -30.77
C LYS A 113 -7.57 -55.59 -31.25
N ARG A 114 -8.90 -55.47 -31.18
CA ARG A 114 -9.64 -54.28 -31.61
C ARG A 114 -9.36 -53.10 -30.70
N LEU A 115 -9.34 -53.33 -29.40
CA LEU A 115 -8.91 -52.34 -28.43
C LEU A 115 -7.48 -51.88 -28.72
N THR A 116 -6.54 -52.80 -28.96
CA THR A 116 -5.15 -52.42 -29.32
C THR A 116 -5.11 -51.53 -30.56
N ILE A 117 -5.85 -51.88 -31.62
CA ILE A 117 -5.95 -51.08 -32.84
C ILE A 117 -6.57 -49.71 -32.54
N ALA A 118 -7.63 -49.64 -31.74
CA ALA A 118 -8.28 -48.39 -31.35
C ALA A 118 -7.31 -47.47 -30.61
N HIS A 119 -6.58 -48.00 -29.61
CA HIS A 119 -5.56 -47.24 -28.87
C HIS A 119 -4.46 -46.70 -29.78
N VAL A 120 -4.01 -47.47 -30.77
CA VAL A 120 -3.02 -46.98 -31.75
C VAL A 120 -3.57 -45.80 -32.54
N HIS A 121 -4.83 -45.86 -33.00
CA HIS A 121 -5.45 -44.76 -33.75
C HIS A 121 -5.63 -43.50 -32.89
N VAL A 122 -5.99 -43.67 -31.61
CA VAL A 122 -6.03 -42.60 -30.61
C VAL A 122 -4.64 -41.95 -30.45
N GLN A 123 -3.59 -42.77 -30.27
CA GLN A 123 -2.22 -42.30 -30.04
C GLN A 123 -1.61 -41.54 -31.23
N ILE A 124 -1.93 -41.94 -32.47
CA ILE A 124 -1.47 -41.23 -33.66
C ILE A 124 -2.31 -39.97 -33.97
N GLY A 125 -3.35 -39.69 -33.18
CA GLY A 125 -4.18 -38.51 -33.32
C GLY A 125 -5.15 -38.57 -34.50
N LEU A 126 -5.58 -39.77 -34.91
CA LEU A 126 -6.63 -39.88 -35.92
C LEU A 126 -7.96 -39.43 -35.31
N GLU A 127 -8.66 -38.48 -35.93
CA GLU A 127 -9.96 -38.04 -35.41
C GLU A 127 -11.03 -39.14 -35.64
N PRO A 128 -11.94 -39.39 -34.67
CA PRO A 128 -12.97 -40.43 -34.78
C PRO A 128 -13.82 -40.33 -36.06
N LYS A 129 -14.12 -39.10 -36.50
CA LYS A 129 -14.90 -38.85 -37.72
C LYS A 129 -14.25 -39.43 -38.99
N TRP A 130 -12.92 -39.42 -39.08
CA TRP A 130 -12.19 -39.99 -40.22
C TRP A 130 -12.13 -41.51 -40.14
N TYR A 131 -11.99 -42.04 -38.92
CA TYR A 131 -12.08 -43.47 -38.67
C TYR A 131 -13.46 -44.03 -39.11
N LEU A 132 -14.55 -43.40 -38.66
CA LEU A 132 -15.91 -43.80 -39.05
C LEU A 132 -16.16 -43.71 -40.56
N ALA A 133 -15.69 -42.64 -41.21
CA ALA A 133 -15.82 -42.46 -42.65
C ALA A 133 -15.10 -43.57 -43.44
N ALA A 134 -13.96 -44.08 -42.94
CA ALA A 134 -13.22 -45.15 -43.60
C ALA A 134 -14.01 -46.48 -43.63
N PHE A 135 -14.82 -46.76 -42.60
CA PHE A 135 -15.67 -47.95 -42.57
C PHE A 135 -16.83 -47.90 -43.56
N GLN A 136 -17.27 -46.71 -43.98
CA GLN A 136 -18.29 -46.58 -45.03
C GLN A 136 -17.76 -47.08 -46.39
N ASP A 137 -16.48 -46.86 -46.67
CA ASP A 137 -15.83 -47.38 -47.88
C ASP A 137 -15.81 -48.92 -47.85
N LEU A 138 -15.34 -49.50 -46.73
CA LEU A 138 -15.35 -50.96 -46.53
C LEU A 138 -16.75 -51.56 -46.66
N LEU A 139 -17.75 -50.94 -46.04
CA LEU A 139 -19.14 -51.38 -46.14
C LEU A 139 -19.63 -51.36 -47.60
N SER A 140 -19.31 -50.29 -48.34
CA SER A 140 -19.69 -50.16 -49.74
C SER A 140 -19.04 -51.25 -50.60
N SER A 141 -17.75 -51.55 -50.36
CA SER A 141 -17.06 -52.64 -51.03
C SER A 141 -17.66 -54.01 -50.70
N PHE A 142 -17.98 -54.29 -49.43
CA PHE A 142 -18.61 -55.56 -49.04
C PHE A 142 -20.02 -55.73 -49.65
N ILE A 143 -20.82 -54.67 -49.70
CA ILE A 143 -22.14 -54.70 -50.36
C ILE A 143 -21.98 -55.00 -51.85
N ALA A 144 -21.00 -54.39 -52.52
CA ALA A 144 -20.71 -54.68 -53.93
C ALA A 144 -20.30 -56.15 -54.13
N THR A 145 -19.42 -56.70 -53.26
CA THR A 145 -19.04 -58.12 -53.28
C THR A 145 -20.25 -59.04 -53.14
N ILE A 146 -21.13 -58.78 -52.17
CA ILE A 146 -22.34 -59.58 -51.92
C ILE A 146 -23.33 -59.49 -53.10
N SER A 147 -23.49 -58.29 -53.68
CA SER A 147 -24.41 -58.05 -54.79
C SER A 147 -24.04 -58.84 -56.05
N ASN A 148 -22.76 -59.15 -56.23
CA ASN A 148 -22.24 -59.93 -57.36
C ASN A 148 -22.42 -61.45 -57.18
N LEU A 149 -22.86 -61.92 -56.00
CA LEU A 149 -23.06 -63.35 -55.75
C LEU A 149 -24.37 -63.84 -56.36
N GLN A 150 -24.31 -65.01 -57.01
CA GLN A 150 -25.49 -65.68 -57.58
C GLN A 150 -26.34 -66.33 -56.48
N MET A 151 -27.23 -65.55 -55.86
CA MET A 151 -28.17 -66.00 -54.83
C MET A 151 -29.43 -65.12 -54.81
N SER A 152 -30.42 -65.45 -53.97
CA SER A 152 -31.64 -64.63 -53.88
C SER A 152 -31.38 -63.29 -53.17
N HIS A 153 -32.13 -62.25 -53.51
CA HIS A 153 -32.06 -60.95 -52.83
C HIS A 153 -32.29 -61.06 -51.32
N THR A 154 -33.10 -62.03 -50.87
CA THR A 154 -33.32 -62.29 -49.44
C THR A 154 -32.07 -62.84 -48.76
N GLU A 155 -31.27 -63.65 -49.43
CA GLU A 155 -30.00 -64.17 -48.91
C GLU A 155 -28.91 -63.09 -48.92
N GLN A 156 -28.85 -62.27 -49.98
CA GLN A 156 -27.96 -61.10 -50.02
C GLN A 156 -28.26 -60.13 -48.88
N ALA A 157 -29.54 -59.84 -48.61
CA ALA A 157 -29.95 -58.95 -47.53
C ALA A 157 -29.53 -59.50 -46.14
N LYS A 158 -29.58 -60.82 -45.93
CA LYS A 158 -29.10 -61.44 -44.68
C LYS A 158 -27.59 -61.28 -44.50
N LEU A 159 -26.81 -61.44 -45.57
CA LEU A 159 -25.35 -61.22 -45.53
C LEU A 159 -25.01 -59.76 -45.28
N ILE A 160 -25.68 -58.83 -45.97
CA ILE A 160 -25.50 -57.39 -45.75
C ILE A 160 -25.81 -57.03 -44.29
N ASN A 161 -26.90 -57.54 -43.72
CA ASN A 161 -27.24 -57.33 -42.32
C ASN A 161 -26.19 -57.88 -41.35
N ALA A 162 -25.60 -59.04 -41.64
CA ALA A 162 -24.54 -59.59 -40.80
C ALA A 162 -23.26 -58.71 -40.87
N VAL A 163 -22.91 -58.22 -42.06
CA VAL A 163 -21.79 -57.29 -42.27
C VAL A 163 -21.99 -55.95 -41.58
N THR A 164 -23.18 -55.36 -41.69
CA THR A 164 -23.46 -54.07 -41.03
C THR A 164 -23.39 -54.19 -39.50
N LYS A 165 -23.85 -55.30 -38.93
CA LYS A 165 -23.75 -55.56 -37.49
C LYS A 165 -22.29 -55.68 -37.01
N ILE A 166 -21.46 -56.46 -37.69
CA ILE A 166 -20.05 -56.62 -37.26
C ILE A 166 -19.25 -55.31 -37.42
N LEU A 167 -19.49 -54.54 -38.49
CA LEU A 167 -18.87 -53.23 -38.63
C LEU A 167 -19.38 -52.21 -37.60
N SER A 168 -20.66 -52.28 -37.23
CA SER A 168 -21.20 -51.46 -36.15
C SER A 168 -20.55 -51.79 -34.81
N LEU A 169 -20.31 -53.07 -34.51
CA LEU A 169 -19.60 -53.50 -33.31
C LEU A 169 -18.16 -52.99 -33.29
N GLU A 170 -17.43 -53.09 -34.40
CA GLU A 170 -16.07 -52.53 -34.54
C GLU A 170 -16.03 -51.03 -34.26
N GLN A 171 -16.96 -50.27 -34.83
CA GLN A 171 -17.05 -48.83 -34.60
C GLN A 171 -17.34 -48.50 -33.13
N GLN A 172 -18.22 -49.27 -32.47
CA GLN A 172 -18.54 -49.07 -31.04
C GLN A 172 -17.32 -49.30 -30.15
N ILE A 173 -16.56 -50.38 -30.36
CA ILE A 173 -15.34 -50.69 -29.59
C ILE A 173 -14.32 -49.56 -29.71
N VAL A 174 -14.14 -49.03 -30.92
CA VAL A 174 -13.16 -47.98 -31.16
C VAL A 174 -13.58 -46.65 -30.54
N LEU A 175 -14.85 -46.26 -30.67
CA LEU A 175 -15.38 -45.04 -30.06
C LEU A 175 -15.25 -45.04 -28.54
N GLU A 176 -15.41 -46.21 -27.90
CA GLU A 176 -15.19 -46.36 -26.47
C GLU A 176 -13.75 -46.03 -26.08
N ALA A 177 -12.75 -46.56 -26.80
CA ALA A 177 -11.35 -46.26 -26.54
C ALA A 177 -11.00 -44.77 -26.74
N TYR A 178 -11.63 -44.09 -27.71
CA TYR A 178 -11.48 -42.63 -27.85
C TYR A 178 -12.05 -41.88 -26.65
N ARG A 179 -13.22 -42.30 -26.15
CA ARG A 179 -13.90 -41.69 -25.00
C ARG A 179 -13.08 -41.87 -23.73
N GLU A 180 -12.59 -43.08 -23.46
CA GLU A 180 -11.74 -43.38 -22.31
C GLU A 180 -10.48 -42.51 -22.29
N HIS A 181 -9.79 -42.38 -23.43
CA HIS A 181 -8.59 -41.56 -23.52
C HIS A 181 -8.86 -40.06 -23.28
N GLU A 182 -9.95 -39.51 -23.83
CA GLU A 182 -10.32 -38.12 -23.60
C GLU A 182 -10.63 -37.86 -22.12
N GLN A 183 -11.32 -38.81 -21.46
CA GLN A 183 -11.63 -38.74 -20.05
C GLN A 183 -10.36 -38.78 -19.18
N GLU A 184 -9.42 -39.69 -19.48
CA GLU A 184 -8.13 -39.75 -18.77
C GLU A 184 -7.34 -38.44 -18.91
N LEU A 185 -7.27 -37.87 -20.11
CA LEU A 185 -6.54 -36.62 -20.35
C LEU A 185 -7.17 -35.47 -19.57
N LYS A 186 -8.51 -35.40 -19.57
CA LYS A 186 -9.26 -34.39 -18.82
C LYS A 186 -9.03 -34.51 -17.32
N GLN A 187 -9.01 -35.73 -16.78
CA GLN A 187 -8.69 -36.00 -15.37
C GLN A 187 -7.27 -35.54 -15.03
N LYS A 188 -6.26 -35.92 -15.83
CA LYS A 188 -4.86 -35.50 -15.62
C LYS A 188 -4.70 -33.98 -15.65
N LEU A 189 -5.36 -33.31 -16.59
CA LEU A 189 -5.34 -31.84 -16.69
C LEU A 189 -6.01 -31.17 -15.48
N ASN A 190 -7.12 -31.71 -15.00
CA ASN A 190 -7.81 -31.18 -13.82
C ASN A 190 -6.96 -31.35 -12.56
N LEU A 191 -6.31 -32.50 -12.36
CA LEU A 191 -5.39 -32.73 -11.25
C LEU A 191 -4.23 -31.73 -11.26
N ARG A 192 -3.58 -31.53 -12.41
CA ARG A 192 -2.48 -30.57 -12.52
C ARG A 192 -2.92 -29.12 -12.27
N LYS A 193 -4.10 -28.72 -12.76
CA LYS A 193 -4.67 -27.39 -12.47
C LYS A 193 -4.95 -27.23 -10.98
N LYS A 194 -5.42 -28.30 -10.33
CA LYS A 194 -5.70 -28.35 -8.89
C LYS A 194 -4.44 -28.15 -8.07
N GLU A 195 -3.39 -28.91 -8.33
CA GLU A 195 -2.09 -28.80 -7.65
C GLU A 195 -1.52 -27.37 -7.73
N ILE A 196 -1.52 -26.78 -8.93
CA ILE A 196 -1.03 -25.41 -9.13
C ILE A 196 -1.89 -24.39 -8.37
N LEU A 197 -3.21 -24.58 -8.33
CA LEU A 197 -4.11 -23.67 -7.61
C LEU A 197 -3.86 -23.76 -6.10
N THR A 198 -3.78 -24.97 -5.54
CA THR A 198 -3.50 -25.20 -4.12
C THR A 198 -2.17 -24.58 -3.70
N ASP A 199 -1.09 -24.81 -4.45
CA ASP A 199 0.23 -24.26 -4.15
C ASP A 199 0.24 -22.72 -4.14
N LYS A 200 -0.43 -22.10 -5.13
CA LYS A 200 -0.59 -20.65 -5.19
C LYS A 200 -1.41 -20.09 -4.03
N VAL A 201 -2.53 -20.73 -3.70
CA VAL A 201 -3.40 -20.32 -2.59
C VAL A 201 -2.64 -20.41 -1.26
N TYR A 202 -1.88 -21.49 -1.05
CA TYR A 202 -1.05 -21.68 0.14
C TYR A 202 0.03 -20.59 0.27
N THR A 203 0.76 -20.31 -0.82
CA THR A 203 1.79 -19.26 -0.83
C THR A 203 1.19 -17.88 -0.49
N ILE A 204 0.05 -17.53 -1.10
CA ILE A 204 -0.66 -16.27 -0.80
C ILE A 204 -1.12 -16.22 0.65
N ALA A 205 -1.60 -17.33 1.22
CA ALA A 205 -2.01 -17.40 2.63
C ALA A 205 -0.84 -17.09 3.57
N GLN A 206 0.33 -17.67 3.30
CA GLN A 206 1.53 -17.44 4.11
C GLN A 206 2.00 -15.99 4.02
N GLU A 207 2.06 -15.42 2.81
CA GLU A 207 2.42 -14.02 2.59
C GLU A 207 1.46 -13.06 3.32
N LEU A 208 0.15 -13.31 3.22
CA LEU A 208 -0.87 -12.53 3.95
C LEU A 208 -0.70 -12.64 5.48
N GLY A 209 -0.35 -13.83 5.99
CA GLY A 209 -0.10 -14.03 7.40
C GLY A 209 1.08 -13.18 7.92
N VAL A 210 2.20 -13.20 7.19
CA VAL A 210 3.38 -12.39 7.52
C VAL A 210 3.07 -10.89 7.47
N ILE A 211 2.38 -10.43 6.42
CA ILE A 211 1.99 -9.02 6.27
C ILE A 211 1.06 -8.58 7.40
N SER A 212 0.11 -9.43 7.81
CA SER A 212 -0.81 -9.12 8.92
C SER A 212 -0.06 -8.97 10.25
N GLU A 213 0.90 -9.85 10.52
CA GLU A 213 1.74 -9.77 11.73
C GLU A 213 2.59 -8.49 11.74
N GLU A 214 3.30 -8.19 10.64
CA GLU A 214 4.12 -6.98 10.49
C GLU A 214 3.28 -5.70 10.61
N THR A 215 2.07 -5.72 10.06
CA THR A 215 1.11 -4.61 10.19
C THR A 215 0.74 -4.39 11.65
N ARG A 216 0.50 -5.45 12.42
CA ARG A 216 0.13 -5.36 13.83
C ARG A 216 1.24 -4.79 14.69
N ASP A 217 2.49 -5.20 14.44
CA ASP A 217 3.66 -4.66 15.13
C ASP A 217 3.87 -3.18 14.81
N SER A 218 3.67 -2.80 13.54
CA SER A 218 3.72 -1.40 13.10
C SER A 218 2.66 -0.55 13.78
N LEU A 219 1.43 -1.06 13.91
CA LEU A 219 0.34 -0.37 14.62
C LEU A 219 0.65 -0.19 16.12
N HIS A 220 1.25 -1.19 16.76
CA HIS A 220 1.65 -1.10 18.15
C HIS A 220 2.69 0.01 18.36
N MET A 221 3.72 0.06 17.50
CA MET A 221 4.72 1.14 17.53
C MET A 221 4.08 2.52 17.28
N LEU A 222 3.17 2.61 16.32
CA LEU A 222 2.46 3.85 16.00
C LEU A 222 1.58 4.33 17.16
N SER A 223 0.97 3.41 17.91
CA SER A 223 0.19 3.70 19.12
C SER A 223 1.07 4.25 20.25
N LEU A 224 2.26 3.68 20.46
CA LEU A 224 3.22 4.18 21.45
C LEU A 224 3.70 5.59 21.09
N GLU A 225 4.07 5.82 19.83
CA GLU A 225 4.52 7.12 19.36
C GLU A 225 3.39 8.17 19.48
N SER A 226 2.17 7.80 19.12
CA SER A 226 0.99 8.68 19.26
C SER A 226 0.75 9.11 20.71
N LYS A 227 0.95 8.21 21.68
CA LYS A 227 0.87 8.55 23.12
C LYS A 227 1.99 9.50 23.54
N SER A 228 3.21 9.31 23.02
CA SER A 228 4.35 10.21 23.28
C SER A 228 4.07 11.64 22.79
N ILE A 229 3.55 11.76 21.57
CA ILE A 229 3.16 13.06 20.99
C ILE A 229 2.03 13.70 21.81
N LEU A 230 1.05 12.91 22.28
CA LEU A 230 -0.03 13.43 23.13
C LEU A 230 0.50 14.03 24.43
N ASN A 231 1.43 13.33 25.09
CA ASN A 231 2.06 13.84 26.31
C ASN A 231 2.86 15.12 26.02
N THR A 232 3.60 15.17 24.92
CA THR A 232 4.34 16.36 24.50
C THR A 232 3.40 17.55 24.26
N ALA A 233 2.25 17.33 23.64
CA ALA A 233 1.24 18.38 23.44
C ALA A 233 0.68 18.90 24.77
N LYS A 234 0.43 18.01 25.74
CA LYS A 234 -0.02 18.37 27.09
C LYS A 234 1.03 19.16 27.86
N ASP A 235 2.28 18.71 27.82
CA ASP A 235 3.40 19.44 28.44
C ASP A 235 3.56 20.83 27.81
N GLY A 236 3.38 20.92 26.49
CA GLY A 236 3.35 22.19 25.79
C GLY A 236 2.21 23.13 26.23
N LEU A 237 1.04 22.60 26.60
CA LEU A 237 -0.06 23.41 27.17
C LEU A 237 0.29 23.95 28.57
N ILE A 238 0.87 23.10 29.43
CA ILE A 238 1.31 23.50 30.77
C ILE A 238 2.37 24.61 30.67
N LEU A 239 3.35 24.45 29.78
CA LEU A 239 4.37 25.47 29.54
C LEU A 239 3.78 26.78 28.99
N ALA A 240 2.77 26.68 28.11
CA ALA A 240 2.07 27.85 27.58
C ALA A 240 1.30 28.60 28.69
N ASP A 241 0.66 27.89 29.62
CA ASP A 241 -0.01 28.49 30.78
C ASP A 241 0.98 29.20 31.72
N GLN A 242 2.09 28.54 32.06
CA GLN A 242 3.15 29.14 32.89
C GLN A 242 3.78 30.37 32.22
N SER A 243 3.97 30.32 30.91
CA SER A 243 4.47 31.46 30.14
C SER A 243 3.46 32.61 30.13
N SER A 244 2.16 32.32 30.03
CA SER A 244 1.10 33.32 30.09
C SER A 244 1.09 34.05 31.43
N GLU A 245 1.17 33.30 32.53
CA GLU A 245 1.25 33.85 33.88
C GLU A 245 2.49 34.75 34.06
N SER A 246 3.65 34.27 33.62
CA SER A 246 4.91 35.03 33.68
C SER A 246 4.86 36.31 32.84
N SER A 247 4.24 36.26 31.66
CA SER A 247 4.04 37.43 30.81
C SER A 247 3.11 38.46 31.44
N HIS A 248 2.00 38.03 32.04
CA HIS A 248 1.11 38.92 32.80
C HIS A 248 1.81 39.55 34.01
N PHE A 249 2.58 38.76 34.75
CA PHE A 249 3.38 39.28 35.86
C PHE A 249 4.38 40.33 35.37
N GLY A 250 5.07 40.09 34.26
CA GLY A 250 5.99 41.09 33.69
C GLY A 250 5.28 42.37 33.22
N GLN A 251 4.07 42.29 32.65
CA GLN A 251 3.27 43.49 32.34
C GLN A 251 2.94 44.30 33.60
N GLN A 252 2.57 43.62 34.69
CA GLN A 252 2.31 44.28 35.97
C GLN A 252 3.57 44.98 36.49
N GLN A 253 4.74 44.33 36.40
CA GLN A 253 6.01 44.94 36.82
C GLN A 253 6.37 46.16 35.96
N LEU A 254 6.13 46.11 34.64
CA LEU A 254 6.33 47.27 33.77
C LEU A 254 5.40 48.43 34.14
N SER A 255 4.14 48.16 34.51
CA SER A 255 3.22 49.18 34.99
C SER A 255 3.74 49.86 36.26
N ILE A 256 4.16 49.08 37.26
CA ILE A 256 4.74 49.59 38.51
C ILE A 256 6.02 50.39 38.25
N GLN A 257 6.87 49.91 37.33
CA GLN A 257 8.09 50.61 36.94
C GLN A 257 7.77 51.96 36.28
N GLY A 258 6.70 52.03 35.48
CA GLY A 258 6.21 53.26 34.85
C GLY A 258 5.77 54.32 35.87
N GLU A 259 5.08 53.90 36.94
CA GLU A 259 4.71 54.78 38.05
C GLU A 259 5.95 55.34 38.76
N LYS A 260 6.92 54.48 39.09
CA LYS A 260 8.17 54.91 39.74
C LYS A 260 8.98 55.88 38.88
N LEU A 261 8.99 55.70 37.56
CA LEU A 261 9.65 56.65 36.64
C LEU A 261 8.94 58.01 36.63
N ALA A 262 7.62 58.04 36.77
CA ALA A 262 6.87 59.29 36.91
C ALA A 262 7.21 60.01 38.22
N ASP A 263 7.35 59.27 39.32
CA ASP A 263 7.78 59.85 40.62
C ASP A 263 9.19 60.44 40.52
N ILE A 264 10.12 59.74 39.87
CA ILE A 264 11.49 60.27 39.63
C ILE A 264 11.42 61.53 38.78
N GLN A 265 10.59 61.56 37.74
CA GLN A 265 10.43 62.74 36.89
C GLN A 265 9.90 63.94 37.69
N HIS A 266 8.95 63.73 38.60
CA HIS A 266 8.48 64.77 39.53
C HIS A 266 9.60 65.26 40.45
N ALA A 267 10.34 64.37 41.09
CA ALA A 267 11.45 64.74 41.97
C ALA A 267 12.55 65.53 41.23
N VAL A 268 12.87 65.15 39.99
CA VAL A 268 13.84 65.86 39.14
C VAL A 268 13.35 67.27 38.80
N HIS A 269 12.05 67.44 38.54
CA HIS A 269 11.46 68.75 38.30
C HIS A 269 11.54 69.67 39.52
N ASP A 270 11.26 69.13 40.71
CA ASP A 270 11.36 69.88 41.96
C ASP A 270 12.81 70.33 42.23
N ILE A 271 13.79 69.43 42.06
CA ILE A 271 15.21 69.75 42.20
C ILE A 271 15.62 70.84 41.19
N GLN A 272 15.10 70.80 39.96
CA GLN A 272 15.36 71.84 38.97
C GLN A 272 14.84 73.20 39.42
N SER A 273 13.62 73.25 39.97
CA SER A 273 13.03 74.47 40.51
C SER A 273 13.84 75.04 41.67
N PHE A 274 14.22 74.20 42.64
CA PHE A 274 15.09 74.60 43.76
C PHE A 274 16.47 75.08 43.30
N SER A 275 17.05 74.46 42.27
CA SER A 275 18.34 74.87 41.71
C SER A 275 18.26 76.26 41.08
N VAL A 276 17.13 76.60 40.43
CA VAL A 276 16.89 77.93 39.86
C VAL A 276 16.72 78.97 40.97
N GLU A 277 15.95 78.66 42.01
CA GLU A 277 15.75 79.55 43.16
C GLU A 277 17.06 79.80 43.91
N LEU A 278 17.84 78.74 44.18
CA LEU A 278 19.13 78.85 44.85
C LEU A 278 20.14 79.69 44.05
N ASN A 279 20.09 79.61 42.72
CA ASN A 279 20.90 80.47 41.84
C ASN A 279 20.52 81.94 42.01
N SER A 280 19.22 82.25 42.04
CA SER A 280 18.73 83.61 42.26
C SER A 280 19.20 84.16 43.62
N ILE A 281 19.03 83.38 44.69
CA ILE A 281 19.48 83.77 46.04
C ILE A 281 21.00 83.99 46.09
N SER A 282 21.77 83.16 45.39
CA SER A 282 23.23 83.29 45.33
C SER A 282 23.67 84.58 44.61
N VAL A 283 22.92 85.00 43.58
CA VAL A 283 23.12 86.30 42.92
C VAL A 283 22.83 87.44 43.89
N ASP A 284 21.70 87.40 44.60
CA ASP A 284 21.32 88.44 45.58
C ASP A 284 22.36 88.57 46.71
N ILE A 285 22.88 87.45 47.22
CA ILE A 285 23.94 87.47 48.25
C ILE A 285 25.23 88.10 47.70
N THR A 286 25.57 87.83 46.43
CA THR A 286 26.75 88.43 45.79
C THR A 286 26.65 89.96 45.81
N ASP A 287 25.47 90.51 45.49
CA ASP A 287 25.24 91.96 45.52
C ASP A 287 25.35 92.54 46.94
N VAL A 288 24.78 91.86 47.94
CA VAL A 288 24.90 92.27 49.35
C VAL A 288 26.36 92.29 49.80
N ILE A 289 27.13 91.25 49.49
CA ILE A 289 28.55 91.15 49.88
C ILE A 289 29.40 92.20 49.18
N ASN A 290 29.10 92.55 47.93
CA ASN A 290 29.75 93.66 47.24
C ASN A 290 29.49 95.01 47.94
N ILE A 291 28.27 95.24 48.44
CA ILE A 291 27.94 96.43 49.23
C ILE A 291 28.70 96.44 50.56
N VAL A 292 28.73 95.30 51.28
CA VAL A 292 29.50 95.17 52.54
C VAL A 292 30.99 95.45 52.32
N GLY A 293 31.57 94.94 51.24
CA GLY A 293 32.95 95.23 50.86
C GLY A 293 33.19 96.73 50.63
N LYS A 294 32.29 97.42 49.92
CA LYS A 294 32.34 98.87 49.73
C LYS A 294 32.22 99.64 51.05
N ILE A 295 31.34 99.21 51.96
CA ILE A 295 31.19 99.83 53.29
C ILE A 295 32.47 99.62 54.11
N ALA A 296 33.08 98.43 54.07
CA ALA A 296 34.35 98.17 54.74
C ALA A 296 35.47 99.07 54.19
N ASP A 297 35.56 99.24 52.87
CA ASP A 297 36.51 100.17 52.24
C ASP A 297 36.28 101.63 52.65
N GLN A 298 35.03 102.09 52.66
CA GLN A 298 34.69 103.44 53.12
C GLN A 298 35.01 103.64 54.60
N THR A 299 34.72 102.65 55.44
CA THR A 299 34.97 102.70 56.88
C THR A 299 36.47 102.69 57.17
N ASN A 300 37.25 101.93 56.40
CA ASN A 300 38.72 101.95 56.44
C ASN A 300 39.27 103.33 56.06
N LEU A 301 38.75 103.96 55.01
CA LEU A 301 39.12 105.33 54.63
C LEU A 301 38.78 106.36 55.70
N LEU A 302 37.61 106.25 56.33
CA LEU A 302 37.20 107.09 57.46
C LEU A 302 38.12 106.90 58.67
N ALA A 303 38.49 105.65 58.97
CA ALA A 303 39.42 105.30 60.04
C ALA A 303 40.82 105.88 59.80
N ILE A 304 41.33 105.80 58.57
CA ILE A 304 42.59 106.43 58.17
C ILE A 304 42.53 107.95 58.36
N ASN A 305 41.46 108.59 57.90
CA ASN A 305 41.26 110.03 58.09
C ASN A 305 41.19 110.40 59.57
N ALA A 306 40.51 109.59 60.40
CA ALA A 306 40.44 109.79 61.84
C ALA A 306 41.80 109.60 62.54
N SER A 307 42.59 108.61 62.13
CA SER A 307 43.96 108.40 62.63
C SER A 307 44.89 109.57 62.28
N ILE A 308 44.75 110.15 61.08
CA ILE A 308 45.50 111.35 60.65
C ILE A 308 45.12 112.55 61.53
N GLU A 309 43.83 112.80 61.72
CA GLU A 309 43.38 113.94 62.54
C GLU A 309 43.76 113.74 64.01
N ALA A 310 43.68 112.51 64.54
CA ALA A 310 44.15 112.18 65.88
C ALA A 310 45.66 112.44 66.07
N ALA A 311 46.49 112.18 65.05
CA ALA A 311 47.91 112.52 65.06
C ALA A 311 48.15 114.04 65.01
N ARG A 312 47.25 114.80 64.37
CA ARG A 312 47.33 116.26 64.20
C ARG A 312 47.10 117.05 65.49
N VAL A 313 46.24 116.55 66.40
CA VAL A 313 45.95 117.21 67.69
C VAL A 313 46.96 116.87 68.80
N GLY A 314 48.02 116.11 68.48
CA GLY A 314 49.13 115.81 69.40
C GLY A 314 48.70 114.99 70.64
N ASP A 315 49.12 115.41 71.84
CA ASP A 315 48.91 114.66 73.08
C ASP A 315 47.43 114.45 73.46
N HIS A 316 46.54 115.34 73.04
CA HIS A 316 45.10 115.23 73.29
C HIS A 316 44.40 114.21 72.37
N GLY A 317 45.03 113.79 71.27
CA GLY A 317 44.46 112.85 70.28
C GLY A 317 44.79 111.37 70.51
N LYS A 318 45.62 111.03 71.51
CA LYS A 318 46.11 109.67 71.76
C LYS A 318 44.99 108.62 71.94
N GLY A 319 43.91 108.96 72.64
CA GLY A 319 42.76 108.06 72.80
C GLY A 319 41.97 107.85 71.50
N PHE A 320 41.81 108.92 70.70
CA PHE A 320 41.16 108.85 69.39
C PHE A 320 41.96 108.03 68.38
N ALA A 321 43.29 108.10 68.42
CA ALA A 321 44.17 107.32 67.55
C ALA A 321 44.00 105.80 67.78
N VAL A 322 43.84 105.37 69.03
CA VAL A 322 43.59 103.95 69.37
C VAL A 322 42.25 103.49 68.81
N VAL A 323 41.19 104.31 68.96
CA VAL A 323 39.86 103.98 68.43
C VAL A 323 39.88 103.91 66.89
N ALA A 324 40.54 104.86 66.24
CA ALA A 324 40.66 104.88 64.78
C ALA A 324 41.45 103.66 64.25
N GLU A 325 42.52 103.25 64.94
CA GLU A 325 43.25 102.02 64.61
C GLU A 325 42.40 100.76 64.78
N GLU A 326 41.57 100.68 65.83
CA GLU A 326 40.67 99.55 66.04
C GLU A 326 39.56 99.50 64.97
N ILE A 327 38.99 100.64 64.56
CA ILE A 327 38.02 100.73 63.45
C ILE A 327 38.68 100.31 62.13
N ARG A 328 39.94 100.71 61.89
CA ARG A 328 40.71 100.33 60.71
C ARG A 328 40.86 98.81 60.63
N LYS A 329 41.31 98.21 61.73
CA LYS A 329 41.48 96.75 61.86
C LYS A 329 40.16 96.01 61.68
N LEU A 330 39.06 96.51 62.26
CA LEU A 330 37.72 95.94 62.09
C LEU A 330 37.23 96.03 60.63
N SER A 331 37.55 97.13 59.94
CA SER A 331 37.21 97.32 58.53
C SER A 331 38.00 96.37 57.63
N ASP A 332 39.30 96.20 57.87
CA ASP A 332 40.14 95.23 57.15
C ASP A 332 39.68 93.78 57.40
N GLN A 333 39.30 93.45 58.64
CA GLN A 333 38.69 92.15 58.98
C GLN A 333 37.34 91.95 58.27
N THR A 334 36.51 92.99 58.19
CA THR A 334 35.21 92.95 57.50
C THR A 334 35.42 92.73 56.00
N LYS A 335 36.38 93.44 55.39
CA LYS A 335 36.74 93.26 53.99
C LYS A 335 37.22 91.84 53.70
N THR A 336 38.13 91.33 54.51
CA THR A 336 38.64 89.95 54.40
C THR A 336 37.50 88.93 54.50
N SER A 337 36.59 89.13 55.44
CA SER A 337 35.42 88.28 55.62
C SER A 337 34.48 88.34 54.41
N ALA A 338 34.22 89.54 53.86
CA ALA A 338 33.42 89.72 52.65
C ALA A 338 34.06 89.00 51.44
N THR A 339 35.38 89.07 51.28
CA THR A 339 36.10 88.33 50.23
C THR A 339 35.98 86.81 50.39
N ASN A 340 36.08 86.30 51.63
CA ASN A 340 35.88 84.87 51.91
C ASN A 340 34.46 84.42 51.58
N VAL A 341 33.44 85.20 51.96
CA VAL A 341 32.04 84.89 51.61
C VAL A 341 31.83 84.93 50.10
N SER A 342 32.37 85.93 49.40
CA SER A 342 32.32 86.02 47.93
C SER A 342 32.94 84.78 47.25
N THR A 343 34.05 84.29 47.79
CA THR A 343 34.70 83.05 47.31
C THR A 343 33.79 81.83 47.52
N HIS A 344 33.13 81.73 48.69
CA HIS A 344 32.17 80.65 48.96
C HIS A 344 30.95 80.71 48.04
N ILE A 345 30.40 81.90 47.76
CA ILE A 345 29.27 82.06 46.83
C ILE A 345 29.67 81.66 45.40
N THR A 346 30.87 82.01 44.95
CA THR A 346 31.40 81.58 43.65
C THR A 346 31.42 80.04 43.55
N LYS A 347 31.90 79.37 44.60
CA LYS A 347 31.89 77.90 44.68
C LYS A 347 30.47 77.32 44.72
N THR A 348 29.53 77.98 45.39
CA THR A 348 28.11 77.60 45.38
C THR A 348 27.54 77.67 43.96
N ASN A 349 27.83 78.73 43.20
CA ASN A 349 27.37 78.86 41.81
C ASN A 349 27.95 77.75 40.91
N GLU A 350 29.22 77.39 41.07
CA GLU A 350 29.80 76.25 40.36
C GLU A 350 29.07 74.93 40.68
N LEU A 351 28.73 74.70 41.96
CA LEU A 351 27.97 73.52 42.37
C LEU A 351 26.55 73.51 41.78
N ILE A 352 25.88 74.66 41.68
CA ILE A 352 24.55 74.79 41.04
C ILE A 352 24.61 74.40 39.55
N ILE A 353 25.65 74.82 38.84
CA ILE A 353 25.85 74.44 37.43
C ILE A 353 26.02 72.92 37.31
N ASN A 354 26.83 72.31 38.20
CA ASN A 354 27.03 70.86 38.22
C ASN A 354 25.74 70.09 38.55
N VAL A 355 24.92 70.61 39.47
CA VAL A 355 23.59 70.05 39.79
C VAL A 355 22.68 70.14 38.57
N THR A 356 22.64 71.28 37.87
CA THR A 356 21.84 71.47 36.66
C THR A 356 22.24 70.49 35.55
N HIS A 357 23.54 70.26 35.36
CA HIS A 357 24.02 69.26 34.41
C HIS A 357 23.59 67.84 34.81
N SER A 358 23.66 67.52 36.11
CA SER A 358 23.23 66.22 36.63
C SER A 358 21.72 65.98 36.45
N ILE A 359 20.88 66.99 36.67
CA ILE A 359 19.43 66.97 36.42
C ILE A 359 19.14 66.61 34.95
N LYS A 360 19.84 67.25 34.01
CA LYS A 360 19.68 66.97 32.59
C LYS A 360 20.00 65.50 32.28
N ASN A 361 21.11 64.99 32.80
CA ASN A 361 21.51 63.59 32.59
C ASN A 361 20.48 62.61 33.17
N VAL A 362 19.90 62.89 34.35
CA VAL A 362 18.83 62.06 34.93
C VAL A 362 17.58 62.10 34.06
N ASN A 363 17.20 63.26 33.52
CA ASN A 363 16.04 63.40 32.64
C ASN A 363 16.19 62.59 31.34
N ASP A 364 17.37 62.64 30.73
CA ASP A 364 17.71 61.84 29.55
C ASP A 364 17.62 60.32 29.86
N LEU A 365 18.12 59.90 31.03
CA LEU A 365 18.02 58.50 31.49
C LEU A 365 16.57 58.05 31.76
N VAL A 366 15.75 58.90 32.37
CA VAL A 366 14.32 58.61 32.60
C VAL A 366 13.58 58.46 31.27
N THR A 367 13.85 59.35 30.31
CA THR A 367 13.26 59.28 28.97
C THR A 367 13.66 57.99 28.24
N SER A 368 14.95 57.63 28.27
CA SER A 368 15.44 56.38 27.68
C SER A 368 14.84 55.14 28.35
N SER A 369 14.71 55.17 29.68
CA SER A 369 14.09 54.08 30.46
C SER A 369 12.61 53.90 30.10
N ARG A 370 11.87 55.01 29.91
CA ARG A 370 10.46 54.97 29.49
C ARG A 370 10.29 54.40 28.09
N ASN A 371 11.17 54.76 27.15
CA ASN A 371 11.14 54.19 25.80
C ASN A 371 11.42 52.68 25.82
N THR A 372 12.42 52.25 26.58
CA THR A 372 12.75 50.82 26.73
C THR A 372 11.57 50.05 27.32
N MET A 373 10.94 50.60 28.36
CA MET A 373 9.76 50.02 28.99
C MET A 373 8.58 49.84 28.02
N ASN A 374 8.31 50.82 27.16
CA ASN A 374 7.26 50.71 26.14
C ASN A 374 7.56 49.58 25.14
N VAL A 375 8.80 49.48 24.65
CA VAL A 375 9.22 48.39 23.75
C VAL A 375 9.05 47.03 24.43
N THR A 376 9.48 46.90 25.69
CA THR A 376 9.31 45.64 26.44
C THR A 376 7.83 45.30 26.66
N ALA A 377 6.96 46.30 26.85
CA ALA A 377 5.52 46.06 26.96
C ALA A 377 4.92 45.52 25.65
N ASP A 378 5.33 46.07 24.50
CA ASP A 378 4.91 45.60 23.17
C ASP A 378 5.40 44.17 22.89
N GLU A 379 6.65 43.85 23.28
CA GLU A 379 7.19 42.49 23.21
C GLU A 379 6.38 41.52 24.07
N MET A 380 5.97 41.95 25.28
CA MET A 380 5.17 41.11 26.17
C MET A 380 3.77 40.82 25.62
N ASN A 381 3.15 41.78 24.93
CA ASN A 381 1.88 41.56 24.22
C ASN A 381 2.05 40.60 23.04
N SER A 382 3.15 40.72 22.31
CA SER A 382 3.48 39.79 21.21
C SER A 382 3.71 38.37 21.72
N LEU A 383 4.36 38.22 22.89
CA LEU A 383 4.53 36.92 23.56
C LEU A 383 3.19 36.28 23.93
N LEU A 384 2.24 37.05 24.49
CA LEU A 384 0.91 36.51 24.79
C LEU A 384 0.20 35.97 23.53
N SER A 385 0.30 36.68 22.40
CA SER A 385 -0.28 36.20 21.13
C SER A 385 0.38 34.88 20.65
N LEU A 386 1.70 34.75 20.79
CA LEU A 386 2.41 33.50 20.47
C LEU A 386 2.03 32.34 21.41
N ILE A 387 1.78 32.65 22.68
CA ILE A 387 1.32 31.68 23.67
C ILE A 387 -0.08 31.17 23.29
N ASP A 388 -1.01 32.05 22.91
CA ASP A 388 -2.34 31.66 22.44
C ASP A 388 -2.27 30.79 21.18
N ASN A 389 -1.37 31.12 20.24
CA ASN A 389 -1.14 30.30 19.05
C ASN A 389 -0.63 28.90 19.42
N THR A 390 0.29 28.82 20.39
CA THR A 390 0.84 27.57 20.91
C THR A 390 -0.25 26.71 21.55
N LYS A 391 -1.11 27.31 22.39
CA LYS A 391 -2.26 26.63 22.99
C LYS A 391 -3.19 26.02 21.94
N SER A 392 -3.56 26.82 20.95
CA SER A 392 -4.43 26.37 19.85
C SER A 392 -3.83 25.22 19.05
N LYS A 393 -2.53 25.30 18.72
CA LYS A 393 -1.81 24.23 17.99
C LYS A 393 -1.74 22.93 18.80
N ASN A 394 -1.40 23.00 20.08
CA ASN A 394 -1.35 21.81 20.93
C ASN A 394 -2.73 21.17 21.07
N HIS A 395 -3.78 21.96 21.22
CA HIS A 395 -5.15 21.43 21.24
C HIS A 395 -5.53 20.75 19.92
N ALA A 396 -5.14 21.33 18.77
CA ALA A 396 -5.36 20.70 17.47
C ALA A 396 -4.59 19.37 17.31
N ILE A 397 -3.40 19.26 17.90
CA ILE A 397 -2.64 18.00 17.98
C ILE A 397 -3.42 16.96 18.79
N GLU A 398 -3.95 17.32 19.97
CA GLU A 398 -4.76 16.40 20.78
C GLU A 398 -5.95 15.83 19.99
N LEU A 399 -6.70 16.69 19.29
CA LEU A 399 -7.84 16.27 18.45
C LEU A 399 -7.40 15.37 17.28
N SER A 400 -6.25 15.67 16.67
CA SER A 400 -5.71 14.88 15.56
C SER A 400 -5.27 13.49 16.03
N LEU A 401 -4.67 13.40 17.23
CA LEU A 401 -4.28 12.13 17.83
C LEU A 401 -5.48 11.28 18.24
N GLN A 402 -6.58 11.89 18.72
CA GLN A 402 -7.82 11.15 18.97
C GLN A 402 -8.35 10.47 17.70
N LYS A 403 -8.34 11.16 16.56
CA LYS A 403 -8.71 10.57 15.26
C LYS A 403 -7.74 9.47 14.85
N LEU A 404 -6.44 9.67 15.06
CA LEU A 404 -5.42 8.67 14.76
C LEU A 404 -5.62 7.39 15.57
N PHE A 405 -5.97 7.47 16.85
CA PHE A 405 -6.29 6.30 17.67
C PHE A 405 -7.50 5.51 17.14
N SER A 406 -8.53 6.20 16.63
CA SER A 406 -9.67 5.52 15.96
C SER A 406 -9.21 4.74 14.74
N ILE A 407 -8.38 5.37 13.89
CA ILE A 407 -7.84 4.74 12.68
C ILE A 407 -6.97 3.53 13.04
N ILE A 408 -6.10 3.63 14.06
CA ILE A 408 -5.30 2.50 14.54
C ILE A 408 -6.19 1.32 14.93
N SER A 409 -7.28 1.58 15.68
CA SER A 409 -8.22 0.54 16.11
C SER A 409 -8.96 -0.11 14.93
N GLU A 410 -9.31 0.66 13.91
CA GLU A 410 -9.95 0.14 12.69
C GLU A 410 -8.98 -0.75 11.90
N ILE A 411 -7.72 -0.33 11.73
CA ILE A 411 -6.71 -1.13 11.03
C ILE A 411 -6.34 -2.38 11.84
N GLU A 412 -6.31 -2.30 13.18
CA GLU A 412 -6.09 -3.47 14.04
C GLU A 412 -7.19 -4.52 13.84
N THR A 413 -8.45 -4.08 13.77
CA THR A 413 -9.60 -4.96 13.48
C THR A 413 -9.47 -5.60 12.10
N ALA A 414 -9.18 -4.79 11.07
CA ALA A 414 -9.00 -5.27 9.71
C ALA A 414 -7.82 -6.27 9.59
N SER A 415 -6.71 -6.00 10.28
CA SER A 415 -5.57 -6.93 10.31
C SER A 415 -5.95 -8.26 10.95
N ASN A 416 -6.74 -8.24 12.03
CA ASN A 416 -7.24 -9.46 12.65
C ASN A 416 -8.19 -10.24 11.70
N GLU A 417 -9.03 -9.57 10.93
CA GLU A 417 -9.86 -10.20 9.89
C GLU A 417 -9.02 -10.85 8.78
N VAL A 418 -7.93 -10.21 8.36
CA VAL A 418 -6.97 -10.79 7.41
C VAL A 418 -6.33 -12.05 7.99
N ALA A 419 -5.88 -12.03 9.25
CA ALA A 419 -5.34 -13.20 9.92
C ALA A 419 -6.34 -14.36 10.01
N GLN A 420 -7.62 -14.07 10.31
CA GLN A 420 -8.69 -15.09 10.29
C GLN A 420 -8.96 -15.62 8.88
N SER A 421 -8.89 -14.76 7.88
CA SER A 421 -9.04 -15.16 6.47
C SER A 421 -7.93 -16.11 6.04
N VAL A 422 -6.68 -15.89 6.50
CA VAL A 422 -5.54 -16.80 6.26
C VAL A 422 -5.80 -18.18 6.85
N ILE A 423 -6.29 -18.26 8.10
CA ILE A 423 -6.65 -19.54 8.74
C ILE A 423 -7.73 -20.25 7.93
N THR A 424 -8.76 -19.52 7.53
CA THR A 424 -9.88 -20.06 6.74
C THR A 424 -9.40 -20.55 5.37
N LEU A 425 -8.52 -19.81 4.71
CA LEU A 425 -7.95 -20.16 3.40
C LEU A 425 -7.11 -21.44 3.49
N ASN A 426 -6.29 -21.58 4.54
CA ASN A 426 -5.51 -22.79 4.79
C ASN A 426 -6.42 -24.00 5.02
N HIS A 427 -7.45 -23.86 5.85
CA HIS A 427 -8.41 -24.93 6.10
C HIS A 427 -9.16 -25.35 4.83
N PHE A 428 -9.64 -24.38 4.05
CA PHE A 428 -10.27 -24.64 2.75
C PHE A 428 -9.32 -25.37 1.79
N THR A 429 -8.04 -24.98 1.77
CA THR A 429 -7.02 -25.61 0.93
C THR A 429 -6.78 -27.07 1.34
N GLU A 430 -6.75 -27.36 2.65
CA GLU A 430 -6.64 -28.73 3.17
C GLU A 430 -7.87 -29.58 2.85
N GLU A 431 -9.09 -29.04 3.00
CA GLU A 431 -10.33 -29.74 2.66
C GLU A 431 -10.43 -30.03 1.16
N TYR A 432 -10.08 -29.04 0.32
CA TYR A 432 -10.05 -29.18 -1.13
C TYR A 432 -9.10 -30.29 -1.60
N LEU A 433 -8.01 -30.52 -0.87
CA LEU A 433 -7.12 -31.67 -1.09
C LEU A 433 -7.72 -32.99 -0.57
N ARG A 434 -8.44 -32.98 0.57
CA ARG A 434 -9.01 -34.18 1.21
C ARG A 434 -10.22 -34.78 0.51
N GLU A 435 -11.13 -33.99 -0.03
CA GLU A 435 -12.40 -34.48 -0.63
C GLU A 435 -12.19 -35.52 -1.76
N GLU A 436 -11.01 -35.60 -2.39
CA GLU A 436 -10.72 -36.60 -3.42
C GLU A 436 -9.98 -37.86 -2.93
N SER A 437 -9.41 -37.85 -1.72
CA SER A 437 -8.90 -39.10 -1.12
C SER A 437 -10.04 -40.11 -0.83
N LEU A 438 -11.28 -39.62 -0.80
CA LEU A 438 -12.52 -40.36 -0.58
C LEU A 438 -13.35 -40.55 -1.86
N SER A 439 -12.87 -40.11 -3.03
CA SER A 439 -13.56 -40.33 -4.31
C SER A 439 -12.86 -41.35 -5.22
N PRO A 440 -12.74 -42.63 -4.80
CA PRO A 440 -12.72 -43.75 -5.72
C PRO A 440 -14.07 -44.49 -5.66
N LEU A 441 -14.58 -44.89 -6.83
CA LEU A 441 -15.83 -45.63 -7.09
C LEU A 441 -17.13 -44.80 -7.11
N LEU A 442 -17.50 -44.35 -8.31
CA LEU A 442 -18.87 -44.45 -8.81
C LEU A 442 -18.86 -44.91 -10.26
#